data_AF-A0A6C0JSK9-F1
#
_entry.id   AF-A0A6C0JSK9-F1
#
_cell.length_a   1.000
_cell.length_b   1.000
_cell.length_c   1.000
_cell.angle_alpha   90.00
_cell.angle_beta   90.00
_cell.angle_gamma   90.00
#
_symmetry.space_group_name_H-M   'P 1'
#
loop_
_entity.id
_entity.type
_entity.pdbx_description
1 polymer ?
#
loop_
_entity_poly.entity_id
_entity_poly.type
_entity_poly.pdbx_seq_one_letter_code
_entity_poly.pdbx_strand_id
1 'polypeptide(L)'
;MYLLSLVSATLVVEFLVIFCIKILNMGKTSKLWYKEFGIVAVLCDICSVMIGIMIANFIVPKSSILGLAIAAVIVQIIHDTLFYLFVIRTLPSGANAMIDMMKTYSNEASYSIIFGDAAMMVSTVLAYGVLCHQTMDVSAFAGIVGLYAVTYIIYTK
;
A
#
# COMPACT_ATOMS: atom_id res chain seq x y z
N MET A 1 -5.95 4.70 17.84
CA MET A 1 -5.06 4.68 16.66
C MET A 1 -4.57 6.10 16.42
N TYR A 2 -3.26 6.29 16.29
CA TYR A 2 -2.67 7.62 16.03
C TYR A 2 -2.53 7.82 14.52
N LEU A 3 -3.39 8.65 13.93
CA LEU A 3 -3.47 8.82 12.47
C LEU A 3 -2.15 9.32 11.87
N LEU A 4 -1.47 10.27 12.52
CA LEU A 4 -0.17 10.78 12.05
C LEU A 4 0.88 9.67 11.96
N SER A 5 0.96 8.81 12.98
CA SER A 5 1.90 7.68 12.98
C SER A 5 1.55 6.65 11.90
N LEU A 6 0.27 6.46 11.59
CA LEU A 6 -0.17 5.59 10.50
C LEU A 6 0.25 6.15 9.14
N VAL A 7 -0.06 7.42 8.86
CA VAL A 7 0.36 8.10 7.62
C VAL A 7 1.87 8.02 7.44
N SER A 8 2.61 8.30 8.51
CA SER A 8 4.07 8.30 8.50
C SER A 8 4.63 6.89 8.26
N ALA A 9 4.04 5.87 8.89
CA ALA A 9 4.39 4.47 8.66
C ALA A 9 4.14 4.06 7.20
N THR A 10 2.98 4.40 6.65
CA THR A 10 2.64 4.07 5.26
C THR A 10 3.62 4.73 4.28
N LEU A 11 3.97 6.01 4.47
CA LEU A 11 4.94 6.71 3.62
C LEU A 11 6.34 6.08 3.67
N VAL A 12 6.80 5.70 4.85
CA VAL A 12 8.10 5.03 5.03
C VAL A 12 8.10 3.66 4.37
N VAL A 13 7.03 2.88 4.54
CA VAL A 13 6.91 1.54 3.93
C VAL A 13 6.79 1.63 2.42
N GLU A 14 6.01 2.57 1.89
CA GLU A 14 5.87 2.80 0.45
C GLU A 14 7.22 3.14 -0.19
N PHE A 15 8.02 4.00 0.45
CA PHE A 15 9.39 4.25 0.00
C PHE A 15 10.23 2.97 -0.08
N LEU A 16 10.17 2.12 0.95
CA LEU A 16 10.92 0.85 0.98
C LEU A 16 10.43 -0.14 -0.09
N VAL A 17 9.12 -0.17 -0.37
CA VAL A 17 8.53 -1.00 -1.41
C VAL A 17 9.01 -0.55 -2.79
N ILE A 18 8.92 0.75 -3.10
CA ILE A 18 9.42 1.29 -4.38
C ILE A 18 10.93 1.07 -4.50
N PHE A 19 11.68 1.18 -3.41
CA PHE A 19 13.11 0.87 -3.37
C PHE A 19 13.38 -0.59 -3.76
N CYS A 20 12.67 -1.56 -3.18
CA CYS A 20 12.78 -2.96 -3.54
C CYS A 20 12.41 -3.21 -5.02
N ILE A 21 11.36 -2.57 -5.51
CA ILE A 21 10.90 -2.74 -6.90
C ILE A 21 11.91 -2.21 -7.90
N LYS A 22 12.45 -1.01 -7.66
CA LYS A 22 13.34 -0.34 -8.62
C LYS A 22 14.80 -0.73 -8.46
N ILE A 23 15.33 -0.65 -7.25
CA ILE A 23 16.76 -0.86 -6.99
C ILE A 23 17.09 -2.34 -6.93
N LEU A 24 16.24 -3.15 -6.30
CA LEU A 24 16.41 -4.62 -6.26
C LEU A 24 15.74 -5.32 -7.45
N ASN A 25 15.23 -4.55 -8.41
CA ASN A 25 14.67 -5.03 -9.68
C ASN A 25 13.50 -6.04 -9.52
N MET A 26 12.74 -5.97 -8.42
CA MET A 26 11.60 -6.86 -8.14
C MET A 26 10.33 -6.42 -8.89
N GLY A 27 9.48 -7.37 -9.31
CA GLY A 27 8.14 -7.10 -9.85
C GLY A 27 8.10 -6.31 -11.16
N LYS A 28 8.08 -6.99 -12.31
CA LYS A 28 7.97 -6.34 -13.64
C LYS A 28 6.71 -5.46 -13.75
N THR A 29 5.61 -6.00 -13.26
CA THR A 29 4.27 -5.38 -13.23
C THR A 29 4.25 -4.09 -12.40
N SER A 30 4.78 -4.12 -11.19
CA SER A 30 4.81 -2.95 -10.31
C SER A 30 5.72 -1.84 -10.86
N LYS A 31 6.81 -2.17 -11.57
CA LYS A 31 7.61 -1.15 -12.26
C LYS A 31 6.79 -0.40 -13.30
N LEU A 32 5.97 -1.12 -14.07
CA LEU A 32 5.14 -0.52 -15.10
C LEU A 32 4.02 0.33 -14.47
N TRP A 33 3.44 -0.12 -13.35
CA TRP A 33 2.48 0.66 -12.54
C TRP A 33 3.03 2.04 -12.16
N TYR A 34 4.20 2.09 -11.52
CA TYR A 34 4.82 3.36 -11.14
C TYR A 34 5.36 4.16 -12.32
N LYS A 35 5.78 3.49 -13.41
CA LYS A 35 6.25 4.17 -14.62
C LYS A 35 5.11 4.94 -15.32
N GLU A 36 3.92 4.35 -15.42
CA GLU A 36 2.81 4.98 -16.16
C GLU A 36 2.00 5.96 -15.33
N PHE A 37 1.82 5.72 -14.02
CA PHE A 37 0.98 6.57 -13.17
C PHE A 37 1.74 7.46 -12.19
N GLY A 38 3.05 7.23 -12.02
CA GLY A 38 3.91 8.08 -11.19
C GLY A 38 3.33 8.30 -9.80
N ILE A 39 3.30 9.56 -9.35
CA ILE A 39 2.82 9.92 -8.01
C ILE A 39 1.36 9.49 -7.76
N VAL A 40 0.52 9.37 -8.79
CA VAL A 40 -0.87 8.98 -8.62
C VAL A 40 -0.98 7.51 -8.19
N ALA A 41 -0.12 6.63 -8.74
CA ALA A 41 0.00 5.25 -8.28
C ALA A 41 0.33 5.20 -6.79
N VAL A 42 1.33 5.97 -6.36
CA VAL A 42 1.73 6.02 -4.94
C VAL A 42 0.60 6.52 -4.05
N LEU A 43 -0.13 7.56 -4.47
CA LEU A 43 -1.27 8.05 -3.71
C LEU A 43 -2.38 7.00 -3.59
N CYS A 44 -2.66 6.25 -4.66
CA CYS A 44 -3.60 5.14 -4.62
C CYS A 44 -3.16 4.06 -3.62
N ASP A 45 -1.89 3.67 -3.64
CA ASP A 45 -1.33 2.61 -2.80
C ASP A 45 -1.32 3.02 -1.31
N ILE A 46 -0.90 4.26 -1.01
CA ILE A 46 -0.94 4.81 0.36
C ILE A 46 -2.39 4.87 0.87
N CYS A 47 -3.32 5.38 0.07
CA CYS A 47 -4.71 5.52 0.48
C CYS A 47 -5.37 4.16 0.69
N SER A 48 -5.15 3.19 -0.20
CA SER A 48 -5.76 1.85 -0.09
C SER A 48 -5.28 1.12 1.16
N VAL A 49 -3.97 1.15 1.44
CA VAL A 49 -3.38 0.55 2.65
C VAL A 49 -3.92 1.20 3.91
N MET A 50 -3.97 2.55 3.94
CA MET A 50 -4.52 3.27 5.08
C MET A 50 -5.99 2.92 5.33
N ILE A 51 -6.82 2.91 4.28
CA ILE A 51 -8.24 2.53 4.37
C ILE A 51 -8.38 1.11 4.94
N GLY A 52 -7.62 0.15 4.41
CA GLY A 52 -7.65 -1.24 4.88
C GLY A 52 -7.30 -1.38 6.37
N ILE A 53 -6.23 -0.72 6.82
CA ILE A 53 -5.82 -0.74 8.24
C ILE A 53 -6.86 -0.04 9.11
N MET A 54 -7.44 1.07 8.64
CA MET A 54 -8.46 1.79 9.40
C MET A 54 -9.74 0.98 9.59
N ILE A 55 -10.20 0.30 8.53
CA ILE A 55 -11.33 -0.64 8.60
C ILE A 55 -11.00 -1.77 9.58
N ALA A 56 -9.81 -2.37 9.51
CA ALA A 56 -9.41 -3.41 10.45
C ALA A 56 -9.42 -2.92 11.90
N ASN A 57 -8.94 -1.70 12.17
CA ASN A 57 -9.00 -1.10 13.51
C ASN A 57 -10.44 -0.84 13.98
N PHE A 58 -11.40 -0.60 13.09
CA PHE A 58 -12.82 -0.51 13.45
C PHE A 58 -13.44 -1.86 13.80
N ILE A 59 -12.98 -2.94 13.17
CA ILE A 59 -13.45 -4.31 13.45
C ILE A 59 -12.86 -4.86 14.75
N VAL A 60 -11.55 -4.66 14.97
CA VAL A 60 -10.82 -5.15 16.15
C VAL A 60 -10.22 -4.00 16.98
N PRO A 61 -11.05 -3.12 17.56
CA PRO A 61 -10.54 -1.98 18.31
C PRO A 61 -9.73 -2.44 19.52
N LYS A 62 -8.60 -1.77 19.77
CA LYS A 62 -7.67 -2.05 20.89
C LYS A 62 -6.99 -3.43 20.84
N SER A 63 -7.00 -4.08 19.68
CA SER A 63 -6.21 -5.29 19.46
C SER A 63 -4.70 -5.02 19.59
N SER A 64 -3.92 -6.07 19.82
CA SER A 64 -2.46 -5.99 19.76
C SER A 64 -2.02 -5.65 18.32
N ILE A 65 -0.76 -5.20 18.14
CA ILE A 65 -0.20 -4.93 16.81
C ILE A 65 -0.30 -6.16 15.90
N LEU A 66 -0.05 -7.36 16.45
CA LEU A 66 -0.19 -8.61 15.69
C LEU A 66 -1.65 -8.88 15.30
N GLY A 67 -2.59 -8.69 16.23
CA GLY A 67 -4.01 -8.88 15.94
C GLY A 67 -4.54 -7.87 14.93
N LEU A 68 -4.06 -6.62 14.97
CA LEU A 68 -4.35 -5.61 13.96
C LEU A 68 -3.77 -5.99 12.60
N ALA A 69 -2.53 -6.51 12.55
CA ALA A 69 -1.89 -6.94 11.29
C ALA A 69 -2.67 -8.08 10.62
N ILE A 70 -3.09 -9.09 11.41
CA ILE A 70 -3.90 -10.20 10.91
C ILE A 70 -5.24 -9.69 10.37
N ALA A 71 -5.93 -8.83 11.13
CA ALA A 71 -7.20 -8.24 10.70
C ALA A 71 -7.04 -7.39 9.44
N ALA A 72 -5.95 -6.62 9.33
CA ALA A 72 -5.65 -5.78 8.19
C ALA A 72 -5.43 -6.61 6.91
N VAL A 73 -4.71 -7.73 6.99
CA VAL A 73 -4.55 -8.66 5.86
C VAL A 73 -5.89 -9.27 5.45
N ILE A 74 -6.72 -9.70 6.41
CA ILE A 74 -8.06 -10.24 6.10
C ILE A 74 -8.92 -9.19 5.39
N VAL A 75 -8.92 -7.95 5.88
CA VAL A 75 -9.64 -6.83 5.25
C VAL A 75 -9.12 -6.56 3.84
N GLN A 76 -7.80 -6.55 3.65
CA GLN A 76 -7.19 -6.36 2.33
C GLN A 76 -7.60 -7.46 1.34
N ILE A 77 -7.53 -8.73 1.72
CA ILE A 77 -7.94 -9.85 0.86
C ILE A 77 -9.43 -9.71 0.45
N ILE A 78 -10.30 -9.37 1.40
CA ILE A 78 -11.72 -9.15 1.12
C ILE A 78 -11.90 -7.96 0.18
N HIS A 79 -11.28 -6.82 0.48
CA HIS A 79 -11.34 -5.62 -0.32
C HIS A 79 -10.90 -5.88 -1.76
N ASP A 80 -9.74 -6.50 -1.97
CA ASP A 80 -9.17 -6.71 -3.30
C ASP A 80 -9.98 -7.71 -4.11
N THR A 81 -10.53 -8.74 -3.44
CA THR A 81 -11.45 -9.69 -4.08
C THR A 81 -12.73 -8.98 -4.55
N LEU A 82 -13.33 -8.14 -3.70
CA LEU A 82 -14.52 -7.38 -4.06
C LEU A 82 -14.22 -6.35 -5.17
N PHE A 83 -13.11 -5.64 -5.07
CA PHE A 83 -12.67 -4.66 -6.07
C PHE A 83 -12.43 -5.33 -7.42
N TYR A 84 -11.80 -6.50 -7.44
CA TYR A 84 -11.61 -7.27 -8.65
C TYR A 84 -12.94 -7.70 -9.29
N LEU A 85 -13.84 -8.30 -8.49
CA LEU A 85 -15.11 -8.84 -8.99
C LEU A 85 -16.07 -7.75 -9.47
N PHE A 86 -16.17 -6.64 -8.72
CA PHE A 86 -17.18 -5.61 -8.95
C PHE A 86 -16.70 -4.42 -9.75
N VAL A 87 -15.40 -4.12 -9.78
CA VAL A 87 -14.84 -2.95 -10.49
C VAL A 87 -13.95 -3.36 -11.65
N ILE A 88 -12.90 -4.14 -11.40
CA ILE A 88 -11.91 -4.47 -12.44
C ILE A 88 -12.54 -5.28 -13.58
N ARG A 89 -13.32 -6.31 -13.24
CA ARG A 89 -13.93 -7.21 -14.23
C ARG A 89 -15.12 -6.59 -14.98
N THR A 90 -15.86 -5.69 -14.34
CA THR A 90 -17.12 -5.15 -14.88
C THR A 90 -16.91 -3.93 -15.77
N LEU A 91 -15.88 -3.13 -15.51
CA LEU A 91 -15.65 -1.91 -16.25
C LEU A 91 -15.15 -2.24 -17.68
N PRO A 92 -15.72 -1.67 -18.75
CA PRO A 92 -15.25 -1.94 -20.11
C PRO A 92 -13.83 -1.40 -20.33
N SER A 93 -13.06 -2.05 -21.20
CA SER A 93 -11.71 -1.59 -21.53
C SER A 93 -11.73 -0.26 -22.27
N GLY A 94 -10.79 0.63 -21.97
CA GLY A 94 -10.71 1.99 -22.48
C GLY A 94 -11.46 3.03 -21.63
N ALA A 95 -12.21 2.60 -20.60
CA ALA A 95 -12.93 3.52 -19.71
C ALA A 95 -12.03 4.13 -18.63
N ASN A 96 -10.99 3.41 -18.18
CA ASN A 96 -10.06 3.88 -17.16
C ASN A 96 -8.70 3.19 -17.31
N ALA A 97 -7.64 3.99 -17.53
CA ALA A 97 -6.30 3.48 -17.80
C ALA A 97 -5.73 2.64 -16.64
N MET A 98 -6.00 3.00 -15.37
CA MET A 98 -5.53 2.22 -14.22
C MET A 98 -6.21 0.86 -14.15
N ILE A 99 -7.52 0.83 -14.35
CA ILE A 99 -8.29 -0.42 -14.35
C ILE A 99 -7.86 -1.31 -15.52
N ASP A 100 -7.60 -0.72 -16.70
CA ASP A 100 -7.13 -1.47 -17.86
C ASP A 100 -5.74 -2.09 -17.64
N MET A 101 -4.86 -1.35 -16.95
CA MET A 101 -3.58 -1.89 -16.51
C MET A 101 -3.77 -3.05 -15.50
N MET A 102 -4.65 -2.88 -14.50
CA MET A 102 -4.95 -3.94 -13.53
C MET A 102 -5.56 -5.20 -14.16
N LYS A 103 -6.42 -5.07 -15.18
CA LYS A 103 -6.95 -6.22 -15.95
C LYS A 103 -5.84 -7.00 -16.65
N THR A 104 -4.87 -6.28 -17.22
CA THR A 104 -3.71 -6.92 -17.86
C THR A 104 -2.92 -7.71 -16.81
N TYR A 105 -2.76 -7.15 -15.61
CA TYR A 105 -1.98 -7.75 -14.54
C TYR A 105 -2.66 -8.94 -13.86
N SER A 106 -3.99 -8.90 -13.67
CA SER A 106 -4.73 -10.01 -13.08
C SER A 106 -4.65 -11.29 -13.91
N ASN A 107 -4.42 -11.17 -15.22
CA ASN A 107 -4.25 -12.31 -16.11
C ASN A 107 -2.84 -12.92 -16.04
N GLU A 108 -1.83 -12.15 -15.62
CA GLU A 108 -0.41 -12.54 -15.64
C GLU A 108 0.14 -12.99 -14.28
N ALA A 109 -0.36 -12.42 -13.17
CA ALA A 109 0.34 -12.47 -11.87
C ALA A 109 -0.58 -12.60 -10.64
N SER A 110 -1.74 -13.26 -10.79
CA SER A 110 -2.85 -13.23 -9.83
C SER A 110 -2.48 -13.52 -8.37
N TYR A 111 -1.67 -14.55 -8.08
CA TYR A 111 -1.32 -14.89 -6.70
C TYR A 111 -0.23 -14.02 -6.09
N SER A 112 0.77 -13.59 -6.87
CA SER A 112 1.89 -12.78 -6.36
C SER A 112 1.45 -11.40 -5.87
N ILE A 113 0.36 -10.85 -6.42
CA ILE A 113 -0.19 -9.55 -6.04
C ILE A 113 -0.70 -9.61 -4.60
N ILE A 114 -1.51 -10.62 -4.28
CA ILE A 114 -2.10 -10.81 -2.94
C ILE A 114 -1.00 -10.94 -1.87
N PHE A 115 0.09 -11.67 -2.16
CA PHE A 115 1.22 -11.79 -1.24
C PHE A 115 1.98 -10.47 -1.05
N GLY A 116 2.17 -9.71 -2.14
CA GLY A 116 2.79 -8.39 -2.09
C GLY A 116 1.99 -7.43 -1.21
N ASP A 117 0.68 -7.35 -1.43
CA ASP A 117 -0.21 -6.48 -0.68
C ASP A 117 -0.28 -6.88 0.79
N ALA A 118 -0.37 -8.18 1.10
CA ALA A 118 -0.32 -8.66 2.48
C ALA A 118 1.01 -8.27 3.18
N ALA A 119 2.14 -8.34 2.48
CA ALA A 119 3.43 -7.89 3.02
C ALA A 119 3.44 -6.38 3.29
N MET A 120 2.83 -5.57 2.42
CA MET A 120 2.67 -4.13 2.63
C MET A 120 1.76 -3.82 3.84
N MET A 121 0.65 -4.54 3.99
CA MET A 121 -0.24 -4.38 5.15
C MET A 121 0.49 -4.69 6.46
N VAL A 122 1.18 -5.84 6.52
CA VAL A 122 1.91 -6.26 7.73
C VAL A 122 3.04 -5.28 8.05
N SER A 123 3.87 -4.92 7.07
CA SER A 123 4.98 -4.00 7.29
C SER A 123 4.50 -2.62 7.74
N THR A 124 3.40 -2.11 7.19
CA THR A 124 2.79 -0.85 7.62
C THR A 124 2.27 -0.91 9.05
N VAL A 125 1.58 -1.99 9.44
CA VAL A 125 1.09 -2.15 10.81
C VAL A 125 2.24 -2.27 11.82
N LEU A 126 3.32 -2.97 11.46
CA LEU A 126 4.53 -3.08 12.29
C LEU A 126 5.24 -1.72 12.42
N ALA A 127 5.44 -1.00 11.32
CA ALA A 127 6.02 0.34 11.33
C ALA A 127 5.17 1.33 12.15
N TYR A 128 3.84 1.25 12.04
CA TYR A 128 2.91 1.98 12.89
C TYR A 128 3.10 1.62 14.37
N GLY A 129 3.24 0.33 14.70
CA GLY A 129 3.49 -0.12 16.06
C GLY A 129 4.75 0.51 16.67
N VAL A 130 5.80 0.72 15.88
CA VAL A 130 7.02 1.43 16.33
C VAL A 130 6.76 2.93 16.49
N LEU A 131 6.19 3.58 15.47
CA LEU A 131 6.01 5.04 15.45
C LEU A 131 4.95 5.52 16.45
N CYS A 132 3.97 4.70 16.79
CA CYS A 132 2.91 5.07 17.73
C CYS A 132 3.40 5.22 19.18
N HIS A 133 4.61 4.73 19.48
CA HIS A 133 5.29 4.91 20.75
C HIS A 133 6.31 6.06 20.74
N GLN A 134 6.52 6.71 19.59
CA GLN A 134 7.42 7.86 19.46
C GLN A 134 6.68 9.17 19.71
N THR A 135 7.44 10.26 19.85
CA THR A 135 6.85 11.60 19.90
C THR A 135 6.20 11.96 18.57
N MET A 136 5.28 12.93 18.63
CA MET A 136 4.62 13.47 17.44
C MET A 136 5.63 13.99 16.43
N ASP A 137 6.67 14.68 16.89
CA ASP A 137 7.71 15.26 16.03
C ASP A 137 8.53 14.19 15.31
N VAL A 138 8.90 13.10 16.00
CA VAL A 138 9.63 11.98 15.40
C VAL A 138 8.77 11.27 14.35
N SER A 139 7.49 11.03 14.66
CA SER A 139 6.55 10.45 13.70
C SER A 139 6.41 11.35 12.46
N ALA A 140 6.14 12.64 12.66
CA ALA A 140 5.99 13.61 11.58
C ALA A 140 7.25 13.71 10.73
N PHE A 141 8.43 13.77 11.36
CA PHE A 141 9.71 13.83 10.66
C PHE A 141 9.93 12.59 9.79
N ALA A 142 9.66 11.39 10.32
CA ALA A 142 9.73 10.15 9.54
C ALA A 142 8.79 10.17 8.34
N GLY A 143 7.56 10.65 8.51
CA GLY A 143 6.60 10.81 7.42
C GLY A 143 7.07 11.81 6.35
N ILE A 144 7.61 12.96 6.75
CA ILE A 144 8.15 13.96 5.82
C ILE A 144 9.33 13.41 5.04
N VAL A 145 10.27 12.71 5.71
CA VAL A 145 11.41 12.06 5.05
C VAL A 145 10.92 11.00 4.06
N GLY A 146 9.95 10.17 4.46
CA GLY A 146 9.34 9.16 3.59
C GLY A 146 8.70 9.78 2.35
N LEU A 147 7.85 10.80 2.53
CA LEU A 147 7.21 11.53 1.43
C LEU A 147 8.24 12.15 0.49
N TYR A 148 9.24 12.84 1.04
CA TYR A 148 10.33 13.42 0.25
C TYR A 148 11.04 12.34 -0.55
N ALA A 149 11.44 11.23 0.08
CA ALA A 149 12.15 10.15 -0.59
C ALA A 149 11.33 9.46 -1.70
N VAL A 150 10.02 9.25 -1.48
CA VAL A 150 9.09 8.72 -2.50
C VAL A 150 9.13 9.55 -3.78
N THR A 151 9.11 10.89 -3.66
CA THR A 151 9.09 11.79 -4.83
C THR A 151 10.33 11.67 -5.72
N TYR A 152 11.48 11.30 -5.17
CA TYR A 152 12.69 11.07 -5.97
C TYR A 152 12.72 9.66 -6.54
N ILE A 153 12.49 8.64 -5.70
CA ILE A 153 12.71 7.25 -6.11
C ILE A 153 11.74 6.81 -7.21
N ILE A 154 10.53 7.38 -7.24
CA ILE A 154 9.56 7.06 -8.29
C ILE A 154 9.99 7.52 -9.70
N TYR A 155 10.94 8.43 -9.82
CA TYR A 155 11.50 8.84 -11.11
C TYR A 155 12.92 8.31 -11.38
N THR A 156 13.50 7.55 -10.43
CA THR A 156 14.77 6.85 -10.63
C THR A 156 14.64 5.71 -11.65
N LYS A 157 15.63 5.58 -12.54
CA LYS A 157 15.72 4.55 -13.59
C LYS A 157 16.47 3.32 -13.11
#